data_AF-A0A6B3GL08-F1
#
_entry.id   AF-A0A6B3GL08-F1
#
_cell.length_a   1.000
_cell.length_b   1.000
_cell.length_c   1.000
_cell.angle_alpha   90.00
_cell.angle_beta   90.00
_cell.angle_gamma   90.00
#
_symmetry.space_group_name_H-M   'P 1'
#
loop_
_entity.id
_entity.type
_entity.pdbx_description
1 polymer ?
#
loop_
_entity_poly.entity_id
_entity_poly.type
_entity_poly.pdbx_seq_one_letter_code
_entity_poly.pdbx_strand_id
1 'polypeptide(L)'
;LEAQHLIEVAPGRGSFVREQSSGQARGYDALYRAGRPTVRQLIEARIPLEVEMVRLATERATDEDIAAMRAARDGLESATDVVVKAQADMEFHDAIAVAS
;
A
#
# COMPACT_ATOMS: atom_id res chain seq x y z
N LEU A 1 -16.98 12.45 -10.75
CA LEU A 1 -15.87 12.46 -11.72
C LEU A 1 -14.82 13.51 -11.35
N GLU A 2 -15.20 14.77 -11.17
CA GLU A 2 -14.26 15.84 -10.78
C GLU A 2 -13.60 15.60 -9.40
N ALA A 3 -14.40 15.28 -8.37
CA ALA A 3 -13.88 14.92 -7.04
C ALA A 3 -12.95 13.69 -7.03
N GLN A 4 -13.03 12.84 -8.06
CA GLN A 4 -12.19 11.65 -8.23
C GLN A 4 -10.95 11.96 -9.09
N HIS A 5 -10.76 13.22 -9.47
CA HIS A 5 -9.68 13.72 -10.33
C HIS A 5 -9.64 13.03 -11.71
N LEU A 6 -10.77 12.47 -12.14
CA LEU A 6 -10.92 11.81 -13.45
C LEU A 6 -11.19 12.81 -14.58
N ILE A 7 -11.73 13.98 -14.23
CA ILE A 7 -12.02 15.07 -15.16
C ILE A 7 -11.64 16.41 -14.54
N GLU A 8 -11.32 17.39 -15.38
CA GLU A 8 -11.16 18.80 -15.01
C GLU A 8 -12.29 19.62 -15.65
N VAL A 9 -12.90 20.50 -14.86
CA VAL A 9 -13.95 21.40 -15.33
C VAL A 9 -13.34 22.77 -15.57
N ALA A 10 -13.35 23.22 -16.83
CA ALA A 10 -12.94 24.58 -17.19
C ALA A 10 -14.19 25.45 -17.36
N PRO A 11 -14.42 26.47 -16.50
CA PRO A 11 -15.61 27.31 -16.57
C PRO A 11 -15.81 27.91 -17.98
N GLY A 12 -17.00 27.70 -18.54
CA GLY A 12 -17.36 28.17 -19.88
C GLY A 12 -16.80 27.36 -21.06
N ARG A 13 -16.00 26.30 -20.81
CA ARG A 13 -15.36 25.47 -21.86
C ARG A 13 -15.73 23.99 -21.79
N GLY A 14 -16.40 23.56 -20.72
CA GLY A 14 -16.85 22.18 -20.54
C GLY A 14 -15.91 21.33 -19.67
N SER A 15 -16.14 20.02 -19.68
CA SER A 15 -15.39 19.05 -18.87
C SER A 15 -14.46 18.20 -19.73
N PHE A 16 -13.21 18.03 -19.30
CA PHE A 16 -12.17 17.30 -20.04
C PHE A 16 -11.68 16.10 -19.24
N VAL A 17 -11.45 14.96 -19.91
CA VAL A 17 -10.88 13.75 -19.29
C VAL A 17 -9.40 13.97 -19.04
N ARG A 18 -8.94 13.70 -17.82
CA ARG A 18 -7.55 13.90 -17.40
C ARG A 18 -6.72 12.65 -17.66
N GLU A 19 -5.54 12.81 -18.25
CA GLU A 19 -4.57 11.73 -18.47
C GLU A 19 -4.01 11.23 -17.11
N GLN A 20 -4.02 9.91 -16.90
CA GLN A 20 -3.65 9.31 -15.62
C GLN A 20 -2.17 8.86 -15.63
N SER A 21 -1.32 9.46 -14.80
CA SER A 21 0.06 9.03 -14.53
C SER A 21 0.15 8.14 -13.27
N SER A 22 1.11 7.22 -13.21
CA SER A 22 1.30 6.25 -12.10
C SER A 22 1.31 6.83 -10.66
N GLY A 23 1.50 8.15 -10.47
CA GLY A 23 1.41 8.83 -9.18
C GLY A 23 -0.02 8.97 -8.58
N GLN A 24 -1.07 8.49 -9.25
CA GLN A 24 -2.47 8.64 -8.82
C GLN A 24 -2.97 7.58 -7.82
N ALA A 25 -2.09 6.78 -7.21
CA ALA A 25 -2.45 5.95 -6.04
C ALA A 25 -3.18 6.76 -4.95
N ARG A 26 -2.91 8.07 -4.84
CA ARG A 26 -3.62 8.98 -3.91
C ARG A 26 -5.12 9.13 -4.21
N GLY A 27 -5.56 8.95 -5.46
CA GLY A 27 -6.98 8.97 -5.81
C GLY A 27 -7.74 7.76 -5.26
N TYR A 28 -7.06 6.61 -5.15
CA TYR A 28 -7.64 5.40 -4.59
C TYR A 28 -7.82 5.48 -3.08
N ASP A 29 -6.91 6.10 -2.33
CA ASP A 29 -7.09 6.29 -0.87
C ASP A 29 -8.34 7.14 -0.56
N ALA A 30 -8.56 8.23 -1.32
CA ALA A 30 -9.76 9.07 -1.16
C ALA A 30 -11.06 8.33 -1.50
N LEU A 31 -11.06 7.57 -2.61
CA LEU A 31 -12.19 6.73 -3.02
C LEU A 31 -12.47 5.61 -2.00
N TYR A 32 -11.41 4.97 -1.53
CA TYR A 32 -11.45 3.93 -0.53
C TYR A 32 -12.02 4.47 0.79
N ARG A 33 -11.50 5.58 1.32
CA ARG A 33 -12.02 6.23 2.54
C ARG A 33 -13.49 6.65 2.40
N ALA A 34 -13.89 7.16 1.24
CA ALA A 34 -15.28 7.52 0.97
C ALA A 34 -16.24 6.31 1.05
N GLY A 35 -15.76 5.12 0.69
CA GLY A 35 -16.51 3.86 0.78
C GLY A 35 -16.72 3.32 2.20
N ARG A 36 -16.11 3.93 3.23
CA ARG A 36 -16.11 3.46 4.63
C ARG A 36 -15.91 1.94 4.80
N PRO A 37 -14.87 1.37 4.17
CA PRO A 37 -14.59 -0.06 4.18
C PRO A 37 -14.30 -0.58 5.58
N THR A 38 -14.67 -1.83 5.80
CA THR A 38 -14.41 -2.53 7.05
C THR A 38 -13.01 -3.12 7.07
N VAL A 39 -12.47 -3.35 8.27
CA VAL A 39 -11.20 -4.09 8.46
C VAL A 39 -11.26 -5.47 7.80
N ARG A 40 -12.44 -6.12 7.77
CA ARG A 40 -12.63 -7.41 7.09
C ARG A 40 -12.34 -7.32 5.59
N GLN A 41 -12.87 -6.29 4.93
CA GLN A 41 -12.66 -6.08 3.49
C GLN A 41 -11.20 -5.72 3.17
N LEU A 42 -10.51 -5.03 4.07
CA LEU A 42 -9.07 -4.81 3.93
C LEU A 42 -8.28 -6.11 3.96
N ILE A 43 -8.55 -6.95 4.96
CA ILE A 43 -7.85 -8.23 5.12
C ILE A 43 -8.11 -9.11 3.89
N GLU A 44 -9.35 -9.17 3.41
CA GLU A 44 -9.71 -9.93 2.21
C GLU A 44 -8.93 -9.46 0.96
N ALA A 45 -8.77 -8.15 0.77
CA ALA A 45 -7.97 -7.61 -0.31
C ALA A 45 -6.46 -7.84 -0.13
N ARG A 46 -5.96 -7.82 1.12
CA ARG A 46 -4.54 -7.99 1.44
C ARG A 46 -4.06 -9.42 1.20
N ILE A 47 -4.86 -10.44 1.52
CA ILE A 47 -4.45 -11.85 1.40
C ILE A 47 -3.84 -12.20 0.04
N PRO A 48 -4.51 -12.00 -1.12
CA PRO A 48 -3.92 -12.36 -2.41
C PRO A 48 -2.70 -11.51 -2.77
N LEU A 49 -2.66 -10.24 -2.35
CA LEU A 49 -1.52 -9.35 -2.60
C LEU A 49 -0.29 -9.79 -1.82
N GLU A 50 -0.44 -10.09 -0.53
CA GLU A 50 0.66 -10.53 0.33
C GLU A 50 1.24 -11.86 -0.12
N VAL A 51 0.41 -12.82 -0.54
CA VAL A 51 0.87 -14.09 -1.09
C VAL A 51 1.74 -13.88 -2.33
N GLU A 52 1.29 -13.01 -3.25
CA GLU A 52 2.02 -12.73 -4.47
C GLU A 52 3.31 -11.93 -4.21
N MET A 53 3.28 -10.97 -3.30
CA MET A 53 4.48 -10.22 -2.88
C MET A 53 5.54 -11.16 -2.30
N VAL A 54 5.15 -12.08 -1.41
CA VAL A 54 6.10 -13.07 -0.84
C VAL A 54 6.66 -13.98 -1.93
N ARG A 55 5.84 -14.42 -2.89
CA ARG A 55 6.30 -15.25 -4.01
C ARG A 55 7.36 -14.51 -4.85
N LEU A 56 7.08 -13.27 -5.23
CA LEU A 56 7.98 -12.43 -6.00
C LEU A 56 9.27 -12.10 -5.22
N ALA A 57 9.16 -11.76 -3.94
CA ALA A 57 10.30 -11.50 -3.08
C ALA A 57 11.21 -12.73 -2.95
N THR A 58 10.63 -13.94 -2.89
CA THR A 58 11.41 -15.19 -2.90
C THR A 58 12.26 -15.35 -4.16
N GLU A 59 11.82 -14.81 -5.30
CA GLU A 59 12.52 -14.91 -6.59
C GLU A 59 13.52 -13.77 -6.81
N ARG A 60 13.31 -12.60 -6.18
CA ARG A 60 13.98 -11.33 -6.55
C ARG A 60 14.81 -10.70 -5.46
N ALA A 61 14.55 -11.02 -4.19
CA ALA A 61 15.19 -10.35 -3.06
C ALA A 61 16.71 -10.45 -3.12
N THR A 62 17.36 -9.31 -2.90
CA THR A 62 18.81 -9.20 -2.71
C THR A 62 19.20 -9.55 -1.27
N ASP A 63 20.51 -9.69 -1.02
CA ASP A 63 21.02 -9.90 0.34
C ASP A 63 20.70 -8.69 1.24
N GLU A 64 20.70 -7.47 0.68
CA GLU A 64 20.29 -6.24 1.36
C GLU A 64 18.81 -6.27 1.74
N ASP A 65 17.93 -6.73 0.85
CA ASP A 65 16.50 -6.87 1.14
C ASP A 65 16.25 -7.89 2.25
N ILE A 66 16.94 -9.03 2.20
CA ILE A 66 16.85 -10.07 3.24
C ILE A 66 17.34 -9.52 4.59
N ALA A 67 18.41 -8.73 4.60
CA ALA A 67 18.89 -8.08 5.81
C ALA A 67 17.86 -7.09 6.38
N ALA A 68 17.21 -6.30 5.52
CA ALA A 68 16.15 -5.37 5.93
C ALA A 68 14.94 -6.10 6.52
N MET A 69 14.47 -7.18 5.87
CA MET A 69 13.38 -8.01 6.40
C MET A 69 13.71 -8.62 7.77
N ARG A 70 14.95 -9.09 7.97
CA ARG A 70 15.40 -9.64 9.26
C ARG A 70 15.40 -8.57 10.35
N ALA A 71 15.91 -7.38 10.04
CA ALA A 71 15.91 -6.27 10.99
C ALA A 71 14.49 -5.85 11.40
N ALA A 72 13.57 -5.75 10.44
CA ALA A 72 12.16 -5.42 10.71
C ALA A 72 11.47 -6.51 11.55
N ARG A 73 11.70 -7.79 11.25
CA ARG A 73 11.21 -8.92 12.08
C ARG A 73 11.76 -8.85 13.50
N ASP A 74 13.06 -8.59 13.68
CA ASP A 74 13.67 -8.52 15.02
C ASP A 74 13.07 -7.35 15.82
N GLY A 75 12.79 -6.23 15.17
CA GLY A 75 12.03 -5.12 15.75
C GLY A 75 10.62 -5.53 16.18
N LEU A 76 9.91 -6.27 15.33
CA LEU A 76 8.56 -6.77 15.61
C LEU A 76 8.53 -7.76 16.79
N GLU A 77 9.49 -8.68 16.85
CA GLU A 77 9.58 -9.69 17.92
C GLU A 77 9.96 -9.08 19.28
N SER A 78 10.80 -8.04 19.27
CA SER A 78 11.25 -7.35 20.49
C SER A 78 10.28 -6.28 21.00
N ALA A 79 9.32 -5.86 20.18
CA ALA A 79 8.34 -4.85 20.56
C ALA A 79 7.37 -5.34 21.65
N THR A 80 7.32 -4.63 22.77
CA THR A 80 6.44 -4.92 23.91
C THR A 80 5.23 -4.00 23.99
N ASP A 81 5.32 -2.80 23.42
CA ASP A 81 4.20 -1.86 23.29
C ASP A 81 3.38 -2.15 22.03
N VAL A 82 2.05 -2.04 22.13
CA VAL A 82 1.13 -2.38 21.04
C VAL A 82 1.28 -1.46 19.83
N VAL A 83 1.54 -0.16 20.05
CA VAL A 83 1.71 0.81 18.97
C VAL A 83 3.04 0.57 18.27
N VAL A 84 4.11 0.35 19.05
CA VAL A 84 5.44 0.02 18.51
C VAL A 84 5.37 -1.29 17.71
N LYS A 85 4.65 -2.29 18.23
CA LYS A 85 4.47 -3.57 17.54
C LYS A 85 3.72 -3.43 16.22
N ALA A 86 2.66 -2.62 16.20
CA ALA A 86 1.92 -2.34 14.96
C ALA A 86 2.76 -1.60 13.91
N GLN A 87 3.63 -0.69 14.35
CA GLN A 87 4.55 0.02 13.47
C GLN A 87 5.61 -0.93 12.88
N ALA A 88 6.22 -1.78 13.72
CA ALA A 88 7.19 -2.78 13.28
C ALA A 88 6.57 -3.84 12.35
N ASP A 89 5.30 -4.19 12.57
CA ASP A 89 4.54 -5.08 11.68
C ASP A 89 4.39 -4.47 10.28
N MET A 90 4.02 -3.18 10.19
CA MET A 90 3.96 -2.49 8.90
C MET A 90 5.33 -2.41 8.22
N GLU A 91 6.39 -2.11 8.96
CA GLU A 91 7.76 -2.06 8.42
C GLU A 91 8.20 -3.41 7.83
N PHE A 92 7.81 -4.52 8.47
CA PHE A 92 8.09 -5.85 7.94
C PHE A 92 7.32 -6.13 6.64
N HIS A 93 6.02 -5.78 6.58
CA HIS A 93 5.23 -5.88 5.35
C HIS A 93 5.79 -5.00 4.22
N ASP A 94 6.21 -3.79 4.51
CA ASP A 94 6.83 -2.86 3.55
C ASP A 94 8.16 -3.42 3.01
N ALA A 95 8.98 -4.01 3.87
CA ALA A 95 10.24 -4.63 3.44
C ALA A 95 10.01 -5.79 2.45
N ILE A 96 8.98 -6.61 2.67
CA ILE A 96 8.59 -7.67 1.71
C ILE A 96 8.14 -7.05 0.38
N ALA A 97 7.32 -6.00 0.43
CA ALA A 97 6.80 -5.34 -0.76
C ALA A 97 7.88 -4.63 -1.60
N VAL A 98 8.93 -4.10 -0.96
CA VAL A 98 10.08 -3.50 -1.68
C VAL A 98 10.90 -4.57 -2.41
N ALA A 99 11.02 -5.76 -1.82
CA ALA A 99 11.79 -6.86 -2.37
C ALA A 99 11.04 -7.69 -3.44
N SER A 100 9.73 -7.51 -3.54
CA SER A 100 8.86 -8.19 -4.51
C SER A 100 8.87 -7.51 -5.87
#